data_AF-A0A2N0L274-F1
#
_entry.id   AF-A0A2N0L274-F1
#
_cell.length_a   1.000
_cell.length_b   1.000
_cell.length_c   1.000
_cell.angle_alpha   90.00
_cell.angle_beta   90.00
_cell.angle_gamma   90.00
#
_symmetry.space_group_name_H-M   'P 1'
#
loop_
_entity.id
_entity.type
_entity.pdbx_description
1 polymer ?
#
loop_
_entity_poly.entity_id
_entity_poly.type
_entity_poly.pdbx_seq_one_letter_code
_entity_poly.pdbx_strand_id
1 'polypeptide(L)'
;MEDFVRNGNTQAARSYHDATKLSYINLSNKPPLYKSYSEAMSIPLPADSLSSNASTLESVSSPLAGPESPLDLSALARLLYLSAGLIRKAQLPVAGEVHYRAAASAGALFPIEVYVVCEKIPGLDAGVYHFSPADFTLNRLRQGDQRSALAETVAGDSLVAACPVSLIFTANFWRSAWKYRARSYRYCFWDAGTMLANLLAAASASGLPARMLAGFLDEDVNGILGLDSRTESAVCIVPLGQPGPPVAQAAAERSPLTPLQVREVDQPKEVIDYPEVQQVHQSSNLGDGDEVSAWRLAGAGGRRTNSPPAAGDVYSINCGQTPNPDALLADSPLGKVISERGSTRRFAREEMPYVKLASVLASATAPVAADFLGESQPSLLDPYLIVNAVQDLPSGSYFLSAAEARLEQLQRGEMRHEAGHLCFEQALGADASAVVYFMVDLDDVLAKYGNRGYRAAQMEAGILGGRMYLCAHALGLGATGMTFYDDDVTEFFSPHAEGKSLMFLVALGVTHANNRVRPFRSRVGVLLDSMARGASGRRA
;
A
#
# COMPACT_ATOMS: atom_id res chain seq x y z
N MET A 1 -44.59 10.51 -23.59
CA MET A 1 -44.87 9.12 -23.98
C MET A 1 -43.59 8.35 -23.72
N GLU A 2 -43.54 7.67 -22.58
CA GLU A 2 -42.45 6.73 -22.28
C GLU A 2 -42.56 5.53 -23.22
N ASP A 3 -41.51 5.27 -23.98
CA ASP A 3 -41.41 4.07 -24.81
C ASP A 3 -41.35 2.83 -23.90
N PHE A 4 -42.52 2.24 -23.65
CA PHE A 4 -42.61 0.94 -23.01
C PHE A 4 -41.84 -0.09 -23.86
N VAL A 5 -40.74 -0.59 -23.30
CA VAL A 5 -39.93 -1.67 -23.89
C VAL A 5 -40.84 -2.87 -24.15
N ARG A 6 -41.15 -3.13 -25.43
CA ARG A 6 -42.00 -4.24 -25.85
C ARG A 6 -41.27 -5.57 -25.62
N ASN A 7 -42.02 -6.62 -25.25
CA ASN A 7 -41.51 -7.99 -25.04
C ASN A 7 -40.73 -8.58 -26.25
N GLY A 8 -40.91 -8.03 -27.45
CA GLY A 8 -40.12 -8.41 -28.64
C GLY A 8 -38.69 -7.86 -28.66
N ASN A 9 -38.35 -6.89 -27.80
CA ASN A 9 -36.99 -6.38 -27.67
C ASN A 9 -36.15 -7.34 -26.79
N THR A 10 -35.57 -8.33 -27.44
CA THR A 10 -34.75 -9.35 -26.77
C THR A 10 -33.37 -8.84 -26.30
N GLN A 11 -33.00 -7.58 -26.57
CA GLN A 11 -31.70 -7.03 -26.20
C GLN A 11 -31.51 -7.00 -24.68
N ALA A 12 -32.54 -6.60 -23.93
CA ALA A 12 -32.47 -6.58 -22.46
C ALA A 12 -32.27 -8.01 -21.89
N ALA A 13 -33.01 -8.99 -22.41
CA ALA A 13 -32.87 -10.39 -22.00
C ALA A 13 -31.54 -11.02 -22.45
N ARG A 14 -31.02 -10.66 -23.63
CA ARG A 14 -29.70 -11.09 -24.11
C ARG A 14 -28.57 -10.45 -23.30
N SER A 15 -28.62 -9.14 -23.05
CA SER A 15 -27.66 -8.45 -22.18
C SER A 15 -27.69 -9.03 -20.77
N TYR A 16 -28.87 -9.32 -20.20
CA TYR A 16 -28.98 -10.03 -18.92
C TYR A 16 -28.39 -11.44 -19.00
N HIS A 17 -28.75 -12.24 -20.01
CA HIS A 17 -28.21 -13.60 -20.19
C HIS A 17 -26.69 -13.60 -20.36
N ASP A 18 -26.13 -12.67 -21.14
CA ASP A 18 -24.70 -12.53 -21.37
C ASP A 18 -23.96 -12.01 -20.13
N ALA A 19 -24.55 -11.06 -19.38
CA ALA A 19 -24.02 -10.56 -18.12
C ALA A 19 -24.11 -11.59 -16.97
N THR A 20 -25.05 -12.55 -17.07
CA THR A 20 -25.24 -13.63 -16.09
C THR A 20 -24.62 -14.95 -16.51
N LYS A 21 -24.03 -15.04 -17.72
CA LYS A 21 -23.13 -16.15 -18.05
C LYS A 21 -22.05 -16.16 -16.98
N LEU A 22 -21.82 -17.35 -16.38
CA LEU A 22 -20.70 -17.63 -15.49
C LEU A 22 -19.39 -17.47 -16.27
N SER A 23 -19.00 -16.23 -16.49
CA SER A 23 -17.69 -15.82 -16.95
C SER A 23 -17.03 -15.09 -15.78
N TYR A 24 -16.04 -15.77 -15.24
CA TYR A 24 -15.10 -15.27 -14.25
C TYR A 24 -14.45 -13.98 -14.80
N ILE A 25 -14.76 -12.81 -14.20
CA ILE A 25 -14.26 -11.47 -14.55
C ILE A 25 -14.61 -11.02 -15.99
N ASN A 26 -15.27 -9.88 -16.14
CA ASN A 26 -15.59 -9.33 -17.46
C ASN A 26 -14.35 -8.72 -18.13
N LEU A 27 -13.68 -9.44 -19.03
CA LEU A 27 -12.47 -8.93 -19.70
C LEU A 27 -12.73 -7.75 -20.64
N SER A 28 -13.96 -7.57 -21.12
CA SER A 28 -14.30 -6.52 -22.08
C SER A 28 -14.38 -5.12 -21.47
N ASN A 29 -14.60 -5.04 -20.15
CA ASN A 29 -14.64 -3.78 -19.40
C ASN A 29 -13.43 -3.61 -18.46
N LYS A 30 -12.35 -4.36 -18.70
CA LYS A 30 -11.10 -4.23 -17.94
C LYS A 30 -10.61 -2.77 -18.01
N PRO A 31 -10.38 -2.11 -16.87
CA PRO A 31 -9.89 -0.75 -16.87
C PRO A 31 -8.46 -0.67 -17.42
N PRO A 32 -8.10 0.46 -18.06
CA PRO A 32 -6.75 0.69 -18.52
C PRO A 32 -5.77 0.74 -17.34
N LEU A 33 -4.54 0.27 -17.56
CA LEU A 33 -3.48 0.27 -16.55
C LEU A 33 -2.87 1.66 -16.31
N TYR A 34 -3.18 2.62 -17.17
CA TYR A 34 -2.61 3.95 -17.19
C TYR A 34 -3.72 4.98 -17.40
N LYS A 35 -3.42 6.20 -16.96
CA LYS A 35 -4.24 7.38 -17.15
C LYS A 35 -3.51 8.34 -18.07
N SER A 36 -4.21 8.85 -19.07
CA SER A 36 -3.69 9.85 -20.01
C SER A 36 -4.61 11.07 -20.08
N TYR A 37 -4.03 12.22 -20.37
CA TYR A 37 -4.73 13.50 -20.47
C TYR A 37 -4.62 14.06 -21.89
N SER A 38 -5.74 14.45 -22.48
CA SER A 38 -5.74 15.19 -23.75
C SER A 38 -5.27 16.62 -23.51
N GLU A 39 -4.48 17.16 -24.45
CA GLU A 39 -4.05 18.57 -24.47
C GLU A 39 -3.15 19.01 -23.30
N ALA A 40 -2.77 18.07 -22.42
CA ALA A 40 -1.82 18.34 -21.36
C ALA A 40 -0.40 18.51 -21.92
N MET A 41 0.31 19.53 -21.42
CA MET A 41 1.75 19.67 -21.68
C MET A 41 2.48 18.54 -20.97
N SER A 42 3.14 17.66 -21.73
CA SER A 42 3.91 16.54 -21.21
C SER A 42 5.40 16.89 -21.11
N ILE A 43 5.97 16.75 -19.91
CA ILE A 43 7.36 17.06 -19.60
C ILE A 43 8.11 15.74 -19.37
N PRO A 44 9.10 15.37 -20.20
CA PRO A 44 9.87 14.15 -20.00
C PRO A 44 10.71 14.24 -18.74
N LEU A 45 10.74 13.14 -17.97
CA LEU A 45 11.56 13.06 -16.76
C LEU A 45 12.99 12.58 -17.10
N PRO A 46 14.04 13.17 -16.48
CA PRO A 46 15.42 12.71 -16.64
C PRO A 46 15.59 11.25 -16.18
N ALA A 47 16.25 10.42 -16.99
CA ALA A 47 16.48 9.00 -16.72
C ALA A 47 17.93 8.66 -16.32
N ASP A 48 18.82 9.66 -16.29
CA ASP A 48 20.27 9.44 -16.19
C ASP A 48 20.73 8.98 -14.79
N SER A 49 19.92 9.20 -13.74
CA SER A 49 20.28 8.90 -12.35
C SER A 49 19.09 8.40 -11.50
N LEU A 50 18.43 7.33 -11.97
CA LEU A 50 17.26 6.74 -11.29
C LEU A 50 17.60 5.72 -10.20
N SER A 51 18.84 5.21 -10.15
CA SER A 51 19.26 4.25 -9.13
C SER A 51 19.69 4.94 -7.82
N SER A 52 19.65 4.18 -6.73
CA SER A 52 20.19 4.56 -5.43
C SER A 52 21.10 3.45 -4.91
N ASN A 53 22.30 3.83 -4.49
CA ASN A 53 23.30 2.92 -3.91
C ASN A 53 23.23 2.88 -2.37
N ALA A 54 22.27 3.55 -1.75
CA ALA A 54 22.10 3.57 -0.28
C ALA A 54 21.70 2.19 0.26
N SER A 55 22.05 1.93 1.53
CA SER A 55 21.59 0.76 2.29
C SER A 55 20.05 0.70 2.28
N THR A 56 19.48 -0.46 1.94
CA THR A 56 18.02 -0.62 1.93
C THR A 56 17.47 -0.63 3.35
N LEU A 57 18.10 -1.39 4.25
CA LEU A 57 17.63 -1.48 5.64
C LEU A 57 17.64 -0.11 6.30
N GLU A 58 18.73 0.64 6.18
CA GLU A 58 18.86 1.97 6.77
C GLU A 58 17.86 2.97 6.16
N SER A 59 17.68 2.95 4.84
CA SER A 59 16.71 3.80 4.15
C SER A 59 15.26 3.51 4.58
N VAL A 60 14.96 2.26 4.95
CA VAL A 60 13.65 1.86 5.44
C VAL A 60 13.43 2.26 6.91
N SER A 61 14.44 2.08 7.76
CA SER A 61 14.34 2.24 9.22
C SER A 61 14.63 3.66 9.71
N SER A 62 15.34 4.47 8.93
CA SER A 62 15.69 5.86 9.26
C SER A 62 14.97 6.82 8.31
N PRO A 63 14.47 7.98 8.79
CA PRO A 63 13.83 8.97 7.92
C PRO A 63 14.82 9.77 7.04
N LEU A 64 16.12 9.77 7.38
CA LEU A 64 17.16 10.56 6.70
C LEU A 64 18.49 9.78 6.66
N ALA A 65 18.54 8.68 5.91
CA ALA A 65 19.72 7.81 5.80
C ALA A 65 20.81 8.37 4.86
N GLY A 66 20.40 9.02 3.78
CA GLY A 66 21.30 9.53 2.75
C GLY A 66 21.78 10.96 3.00
N PRO A 67 22.81 11.41 2.26
CA PRO A 67 23.23 12.80 2.30
C PRO A 67 22.11 13.71 1.78
N GLU A 68 21.96 14.87 2.42
CA GLU A 68 20.99 15.87 2.02
C GLU A 68 21.23 16.31 0.56
N SER A 69 20.16 16.32 -0.24
CA SER A 69 20.19 16.74 -1.63
C SER A 69 19.06 17.74 -1.92
N PRO A 70 19.29 18.77 -2.75
CA PRO A 70 18.23 19.67 -3.15
C PRO A 70 17.19 18.93 -4.00
N LEU A 71 15.91 19.29 -3.85
CA LEU A 71 14.84 18.69 -4.64
C LEU A 71 14.72 19.40 -6.00
N ASP A 72 15.37 18.84 -7.02
CA ASP A 72 15.24 19.22 -8.43
C ASP A 72 14.41 18.20 -9.22
N LEU A 73 14.22 18.45 -10.53
CA LEU A 73 13.49 17.54 -11.41
C LEU A 73 14.12 16.14 -11.49
N SER A 74 15.45 16.00 -11.37
CA SER A 74 16.12 14.69 -11.42
C SER A 74 15.88 13.90 -10.13
N ALA A 75 15.93 14.56 -8.97
CA ALA A 75 15.61 13.96 -7.69
C ALA A 75 14.13 13.53 -7.66
N LEU A 76 13.22 14.39 -8.13
CA LEU A 76 11.80 14.06 -8.26
C LEU A 76 11.57 12.88 -9.22
N ALA A 77 12.24 12.85 -10.38
CA ALA A 77 12.18 11.75 -11.33
C ALA A 77 12.62 10.42 -10.70
N ARG A 78 13.71 10.43 -9.93
CA ARG A 78 14.19 9.26 -9.17
C ARG A 78 13.15 8.78 -8.16
N LEU A 79 12.57 9.68 -7.37
CA LEU A 79 11.53 9.33 -6.39
C LEU A 79 10.29 8.71 -7.07
N LEU A 80 9.81 9.31 -8.16
CA LEU A 80 8.67 8.81 -8.93
C LEU A 80 8.97 7.46 -9.57
N TYR A 81 10.18 7.26 -10.12
CA TYR A 81 10.60 5.99 -10.69
C TYR A 81 10.66 4.87 -9.64
N LEU A 82 11.33 5.12 -8.51
CA LEU A 82 11.52 4.13 -7.45
C LEU A 82 10.23 3.83 -6.66
N SER A 83 9.23 4.71 -6.68
CA SER A 83 7.95 4.47 -6.03
C SER A 83 6.87 3.93 -6.98
N ALA A 84 6.56 4.67 -8.04
CA ALA A 84 5.41 4.44 -8.91
C ALA A 84 5.78 4.02 -10.35
N GLY A 85 7.08 4.01 -10.67
CA GLY A 85 7.59 3.79 -12.02
C GLY A 85 7.35 2.39 -12.57
N LEU A 86 7.30 2.29 -13.90
CA LEU A 86 7.36 1.04 -14.64
C LEU A 86 8.82 0.57 -14.71
N ILE A 87 9.16 -0.51 -14.00
CA ILE A 87 10.53 -1.03 -13.90
C ILE A 87 10.85 -2.06 -14.99
N ARG A 88 9.86 -2.82 -15.45
CA ARG A 88 10.07 -3.88 -16.45
C ARG A 88 8.79 -4.20 -17.21
N LYS A 89 8.90 -4.46 -18.52
CA LYS A 89 7.88 -5.13 -19.33
C LYS A 89 8.34 -6.55 -19.67
N ALA A 90 7.44 -7.51 -19.75
CA ALA A 90 7.75 -8.85 -20.22
C ALA A 90 6.61 -9.48 -20.98
N GLN A 91 6.92 -10.20 -22.05
CA GLN A 91 5.95 -11.01 -22.78
C GLN A 91 5.86 -12.41 -22.16
N LEU A 92 4.69 -12.78 -21.64
CA LEU A 92 4.43 -14.12 -21.11
C LEU A 92 3.51 -14.90 -22.06
N PRO A 93 3.75 -16.21 -22.28
CA PRO A 93 2.98 -17.01 -23.25
C PRO A 93 1.46 -17.02 -23.02
N VAL A 94 1.02 -16.93 -21.76
CA VAL A 94 -0.41 -17.00 -21.38
C VAL A 94 -0.98 -15.62 -21.03
N ALA A 95 -0.18 -14.74 -20.44
CA ALA A 95 -0.66 -13.46 -19.90
C ALA A 95 -0.46 -12.27 -20.85
N GLY A 96 0.22 -12.46 -21.99
CA GLY A 96 0.56 -11.37 -22.90
C GLY A 96 1.66 -10.47 -22.35
N GLU A 97 1.60 -9.18 -22.69
CA GLU A 97 2.51 -8.17 -22.14
C GLU A 97 2.16 -7.90 -20.67
N VAL A 98 3.12 -8.09 -19.78
CA VAL A 98 3.00 -7.86 -18.34
C VAL A 98 3.91 -6.72 -17.92
N HIS A 99 3.32 -5.79 -17.18
CA HIS A 99 3.97 -4.58 -16.69
C HIS A 99 4.29 -4.75 -15.21
N TYR A 100 5.55 -4.62 -14.86
CA TYR A 100 6.03 -4.67 -13.48
C TYR A 100 6.35 -3.24 -13.05
N ARG A 101 5.69 -2.77 -12.00
CA ARG A 101 6.00 -1.49 -11.37
C ARG A 101 6.84 -1.68 -10.11
N ALA A 102 7.46 -0.59 -9.66
CA ALA A 102 8.26 -0.58 -8.44
C ALA A 102 7.45 -0.99 -7.19
N ALA A 103 6.20 -0.53 -7.09
CA ALA A 103 5.25 -0.95 -6.07
C ALA A 103 4.63 -2.33 -6.36
N ALA A 104 4.36 -3.11 -5.31
CA ALA A 104 3.54 -4.31 -5.45
C ALA A 104 2.08 -3.90 -5.66
N SER A 105 1.30 -4.74 -6.33
CA SER A 105 -0.13 -4.48 -6.50
C SER A 105 -0.92 -5.77 -6.50
N ALA A 106 -2.03 -5.79 -5.76
CA ALA A 106 -2.98 -6.88 -5.78
C ALA A 106 -3.43 -7.16 -7.22
N GLY A 107 -3.05 -8.33 -7.74
CA GLY A 107 -3.41 -8.73 -9.10
C GLY A 107 -2.72 -7.93 -10.22
N ALA A 108 -1.72 -7.11 -9.90
CA ALA A 108 -1.04 -6.21 -10.84
C ALA A 108 -2.03 -5.27 -11.57
N LEU A 109 -2.98 -4.70 -10.83
CA LEU A 109 -4.01 -3.80 -11.34
C LEU A 109 -3.64 -2.32 -11.23
N PHE A 110 -2.71 -1.99 -10.32
CA PHE A 110 -2.14 -0.65 -10.12
C PHE A 110 -3.21 0.46 -10.03
N PRO A 111 -4.08 0.42 -8.99
CA PRO A 111 -5.15 1.40 -8.82
C PRO A 111 -4.64 2.80 -8.45
N ILE A 112 -3.36 2.92 -8.05
CA ILE A 112 -2.82 4.14 -7.49
C ILE A 112 -2.21 5.03 -8.57
N GLU A 113 -2.64 6.28 -8.60
CA GLU A 113 -2.07 7.37 -9.40
C GLU A 113 -1.28 8.33 -8.51
N VAL A 114 -0.30 9.03 -9.10
CA VAL A 114 0.55 9.99 -8.39
C VAL A 114 0.48 11.34 -9.06
N TYR A 115 0.17 12.36 -8.26
CA TYR A 115 0.13 13.75 -8.67
C TYR A 115 1.22 14.53 -7.94
N VAL A 116 1.72 15.57 -8.58
CA VAL A 116 2.75 16.46 -8.04
C VAL A 116 2.16 17.86 -7.95
N VAL A 117 2.15 18.44 -6.75
CA VAL A 117 1.91 19.87 -6.53
C VAL A 117 3.23 20.48 -6.11
N CYS A 118 3.75 21.43 -6.88
CA CYS A 118 5.06 22.00 -6.60
C CYS A 118 5.14 23.50 -6.85
N GLU A 119 6.08 24.13 -6.16
CA GLU A 119 6.61 25.42 -6.59
C GLU A 119 7.54 25.27 -7.80
N LYS A 120 8.16 26.38 -8.19
CA LYS A 120 9.23 26.33 -9.18
C LYS A 120 10.48 25.71 -8.55
N ILE A 121 10.81 24.50 -8.97
CA ILE A 121 12.07 23.81 -8.62
C ILE A 121 13.01 23.82 -9.83
N PRO A 122 14.32 23.57 -9.67
CA PRO A 122 15.22 23.47 -10.81
C PRO A 122 14.75 22.42 -11.82
N GLY A 123 14.43 22.86 -13.04
CA GLY A 123 13.94 22.02 -14.14
C GLY A 123 12.42 21.86 -14.24
N LEU A 124 11.62 22.38 -13.30
CA LEU A 124 10.16 22.26 -13.33
C LEU A 124 9.47 23.53 -12.82
N ASP A 125 8.57 24.09 -13.64
CA ASP A 125 7.77 25.25 -13.25
C ASP A 125 6.71 24.90 -12.20
N ALA A 126 6.27 25.88 -11.43
CA ALA A 126 5.18 25.70 -10.45
C ALA A 126 3.89 25.23 -11.13
N GLY A 127 3.23 24.22 -10.54
CA GLY A 127 2.03 23.64 -11.12
C GLY A 127 1.49 22.42 -10.38
N VAL A 128 0.42 21.87 -10.96
CA VAL A 128 -0.13 20.56 -10.62
C VAL A 128 0.08 19.63 -11.81
N TYR A 129 0.70 18.49 -11.57
CA TYR A 129 1.07 17.51 -12.59
C TYR A 129 0.54 16.12 -12.24
N HIS A 130 0.23 15.33 -13.26
CA HIS A 130 0.04 13.88 -13.14
C HIS A 130 1.28 13.16 -13.64
N PHE A 131 1.77 12.15 -12.91
CA PHE A 131 2.88 11.32 -13.35
C PHE A 131 2.38 10.20 -14.27
N SER A 132 2.87 10.16 -15.51
CA SER A 132 2.66 9.04 -16.44
C SER A 132 3.80 8.03 -16.32
N PRO A 133 3.60 6.87 -15.65
CA PRO A 133 4.63 5.84 -15.56
C PRO A 133 4.83 5.08 -16.88
N ALA A 134 3.90 5.15 -17.84
CA ALA A 134 4.07 4.51 -19.15
C ALA A 134 5.09 5.24 -20.02
N ASP A 135 5.00 6.57 -20.03
CA ASP A 135 5.82 7.45 -20.88
C ASP A 135 7.00 8.07 -20.10
N PHE A 136 7.00 7.90 -18.78
CA PHE A 136 7.94 8.51 -17.86
C PHE A 136 7.97 10.05 -17.99
N THR A 137 6.79 10.65 -17.87
CA THR A 137 6.56 12.09 -18.01
C THR A 137 5.71 12.66 -16.88
N LEU A 138 5.75 13.99 -16.74
CA LEU A 138 4.78 14.77 -15.96
C LEU A 138 3.83 15.52 -16.90
N ASN A 139 2.54 15.22 -16.80
CA ASN A 139 1.48 15.90 -17.54
C ASN A 139 0.97 17.08 -16.73
N ARG A 140 1.20 18.32 -17.18
CA ARG A 140 0.75 19.52 -16.48
C ARG A 140 -0.76 19.67 -16.58
N LEU A 141 -1.44 19.58 -15.44
CA LEU A 141 -2.89 19.76 -15.30
C LEU A 141 -3.24 21.23 -15.02
N ARG A 142 -2.41 21.90 -14.20
CA ARG A 142 -2.58 23.31 -13.83
C ARG A 142 -1.23 24.01 -13.81
N GLN A 143 -1.22 25.27 -14.21
CA GLN A 143 -0.07 26.17 -14.08
C GLN A 143 -0.20 27.02 -12.81
N GLY A 144 0.92 27.30 -12.16
CA GLY A 144 0.98 28.15 -10.96
C GLY A 144 1.09 27.36 -9.67
N ASP A 145 1.64 28.00 -8.63
CA ASP A 145 1.84 27.39 -7.32
C ASP A 145 0.49 27.20 -6.61
N GLN A 146 0.14 25.95 -6.32
CA GLN A 146 -1.08 25.56 -5.61
C GLN A 146 -0.81 25.07 -4.18
N ARG A 147 0.43 25.22 -3.66
CA ARG A 147 0.77 24.74 -2.32
C ARG A 147 -0.03 25.43 -1.23
N SER A 148 -0.36 26.72 -1.38
CA SER A 148 -1.20 27.43 -0.41
C SER A 148 -2.60 26.83 -0.36
N ALA A 149 -3.22 26.58 -1.52
CA ALA A 149 -4.54 25.92 -1.59
C ALA A 149 -4.48 24.50 -1.00
N LEU A 150 -3.40 23.75 -1.26
CA LEU A 150 -3.19 22.43 -0.67
C LEU A 150 -2.96 22.48 0.85
N ALA A 151 -2.25 23.49 1.36
CA ALA A 151 -2.01 23.65 2.79
C ALA A 151 -3.32 23.95 3.56
N GLU A 152 -4.28 24.64 2.95
CA GLU A 152 -5.61 24.84 3.53
C GLU A 152 -6.37 23.52 3.71
N THR A 153 -6.15 22.52 2.86
CA THR A 153 -6.86 21.22 2.96
C THR A 153 -6.40 20.39 4.16
N VAL A 154 -5.25 20.72 4.77
CA VAL A 154 -4.69 20.01 5.93
C VAL A 154 -4.78 20.87 7.20
N ALA A 155 -5.81 21.73 7.29
CA ALA A 155 -6.03 22.68 8.37
C ALA A 155 -4.87 23.68 8.57
N GLY A 156 -4.26 24.13 7.48
CA GLY A 156 -3.22 25.17 7.50
C GLY A 156 -1.84 24.67 7.94
N ASP A 157 -1.55 23.38 7.78
CA ASP A 157 -0.22 22.83 8.09
C ASP A 157 0.87 23.57 7.30
N SER A 158 1.68 24.33 8.04
CA SER A 158 2.82 25.07 7.50
C SER A 158 3.81 24.19 6.73
N LEU A 159 3.89 22.89 7.02
CA LEU A 159 4.80 21.96 6.36
C LEU A 159 4.42 21.75 4.89
N VAL A 160 3.13 21.67 4.56
CA VAL A 160 2.67 21.54 3.15
C VAL A 160 3.00 22.80 2.35
N ALA A 161 2.80 23.98 2.95
CA ALA A 161 3.11 25.25 2.33
C ALA A 161 4.63 25.50 2.19
N ALA A 162 5.42 25.02 3.16
CA ALA A 162 6.86 25.26 3.22
C ALA A 162 7.68 24.26 2.38
N CYS A 163 7.19 23.03 2.18
CA CYS A 163 7.88 22.07 1.33
C CYS A 163 7.81 22.48 -0.16
N PRO A 164 8.87 22.27 -0.95
CA PRO A 164 8.90 22.62 -2.37
C PRO A 164 7.95 21.77 -3.23
N VAL A 165 7.71 20.53 -2.82
CA VAL A 165 6.87 19.57 -3.54
C VAL A 165 5.97 18.83 -2.56
N SER A 166 4.74 18.55 -2.95
CA SER A 166 3.87 17.55 -2.33
C SER A 166 3.45 16.54 -3.38
N LEU A 167 3.60 15.25 -3.06
CA LEU A 167 3.02 14.16 -3.86
C LEU A 167 1.64 13.82 -3.30
N ILE A 168 0.64 13.68 -4.17
CA ILE A 168 -0.69 13.23 -3.78
C ILE A 168 -0.92 11.88 -4.44
N PHE A 169 -1.24 10.89 -3.61
CA PHE A 169 -1.60 9.56 -4.07
C PHE A 169 -3.11 9.47 -4.10
N THR A 170 -3.66 8.98 -5.19
CA THR A 170 -5.11 8.76 -5.34
C THR A 170 -5.36 7.30 -5.67
N ALA A 171 -6.58 6.82 -5.38
CA ALA A 171 -7.00 5.48 -5.74
C ALA A 171 -8.12 5.54 -6.77
N ASN A 172 -7.87 5.03 -7.98
CA ASN A 172 -8.91 4.69 -8.93
C ASN A 172 -9.57 3.37 -8.49
N PHE A 173 -10.71 3.48 -7.79
CA PHE A 173 -11.35 2.34 -7.13
C PHE A 173 -11.78 1.26 -8.11
N TRP A 174 -12.22 1.67 -9.30
CA TRP A 174 -12.68 0.75 -10.34
C TRP A 174 -11.58 -0.23 -10.79
N ARG A 175 -10.32 0.23 -10.88
CA ARG A 175 -9.19 -0.64 -11.28
C ARG A 175 -9.07 -1.90 -10.46
N SER A 176 -9.19 -1.78 -9.14
CA SER A 176 -9.17 -2.93 -8.23
C SER A 176 -10.53 -3.62 -8.15
N ALA A 177 -11.63 -2.86 -8.15
CA ALA A 177 -12.99 -3.39 -8.00
C ALA A 177 -13.40 -4.30 -9.17
N TRP A 178 -12.92 -4.03 -10.38
CA TRP A 178 -13.12 -4.87 -11.56
C TRP A 178 -12.81 -6.37 -11.31
N LYS A 179 -11.76 -6.65 -10.53
CA LYS A 179 -11.38 -8.03 -10.16
C LYS A 179 -11.87 -8.43 -8.78
N TYR A 180 -11.82 -7.51 -7.82
CA TYR A 180 -11.94 -7.83 -6.39
C TYR A 180 -13.22 -7.33 -5.72
N ARG A 181 -14.10 -6.68 -6.48
CA ARG A 181 -15.43 -6.22 -6.03
C ARG A 181 -15.29 -5.35 -4.77
N ALA A 182 -16.20 -5.45 -3.81
CA ALA A 182 -16.15 -4.68 -2.57
C ALA A 182 -14.84 -4.83 -1.77
N ARG A 183 -14.14 -5.97 -1.84
CA ARG A 183 -12.84 -6.17 -1.13
C ARG A 183 -11.72 -5.29 -1.70
N SER A 184 -11.92 -4.73 -2.90
CA SER A 184 -10.95 -3.85 -3.57
C SER A 184 -10.55 -2.63 -2.74
N TYR A 185 -11.44 -2.10 -1.89
CA TYR A 185 -11.13 -0.91 -1.08
C TYR A 185 -9.89 -1.14 -0.22
N ARG A 186 -9.80 -2.31 0.45
CA ARG A 186 -8.60 -2.71 1.22
C ARG A 186 -7.34 -2.73 0.35
N TYR A 187 -7.47 -3.30 -0.84
CA TYR A 187 -6.34 -3.51 -1.75
C TYR A 187 -5.80 -2.19 -2.31
N CYS A 188 -6.65 -1.17 -2.47
CA CYS A 188 -6.17 0.17 -2.81
C CYS A 188 -5.22 0.70 -1.73
N PHE A 189 -5.53 0.54 -0.44
CA PHE A 189 -4.64 0.98 0.64
C PHE A 189 -3.39 0.11 0.77
N TRP A 190 -3.47 -1.20 0.50
CA TRP A 190 -2.27 -2.05 0.45
C TRP A 190 -1.33 -1.62 -0.68
N ASP A 191 -1.88 -1.41 -1.87
CA ASP A 191 -1.12 -0.99 -3.05
C ASP A 191 -0.49 0.39 -2.82
N ALA A 192 -1.26 1.35 -2.28
CA ALA A 192 -0.75 2.66 -1.88
C ALA A 192 0.35 2.55 -0.84
N GLY A 193 0.15 1.74 0.20
CA GLY A 193 1.13 1.53 1.26
C GLY A 193 2.44 0.95 0.73
N THR A 194 2.40 -0.02 -0.20
CA THR A 194 3.63 -0.56 -0.79
C THR A 194 4.36 0.46 -1.66
N MET A 195 3.63 1.35 -2.34
CA MET A 195 4.19 2.46 -3.10
C MET A 195 4.83 3.51 -2.19
N LEU A 196 4.18 3.82 -1.06
CA LEU A 196 4.67 4.73 -0.03
C LEU A 196 5.91 4.17 0.69
N ALA A 197 5.97 2.87 0.96
CA ALA A 197 7.17 2.23 1.50
C ALA A 197 8.41 2.50 0.62
N ASN A 198 8.25 2.36 -0.70
CA ASN A 198 9.30 2.70 -1.65
C ASN A 198 9.62 4.20 -1.67
N LEU A 199 8.59 5.08 -1.67
CA LEU A 199 8.79 6.52 -1.69
C LEU A 199 9.58 6.99 -0.45
N LEU A 200 9.13 6.58 0.74
CA LEU A 200 9.74 6.98 2.01
C LEU A 200 11.18 6.49 2.09
N ALA A 201 11.45 5.25 1.66
CA ALA A 201 12.82 4.73 1.58
C ALA A 201 13.67 5.51 0.57
N ALA A 202 13.14 5.83 -0.61
CA ALA A 202 13.87 6.58 -1.64
C ALA A 202 14.14 8.04 -1.23
N ALA A 203 13.21 8.66 -0.50
CA ALA A 203 13.37 9.99 0.08
C ALA A 203 14.43 9.98 1.18
N SER A 204 14.36 9.03 2.11
CA SER A 204 15.38 8.82 3.15
C SER A 204 16.76 8.59 2.55
N ALA A 205 16.89 7.72 1.54
CA ALA A 205 18.13 7.48 0.79
C ALA A 205 18.69 8.71 0.09
N SER A 206 17.85 9.73 -0.16
CA SER A 206 18.22 11.01 -0.78
C SER A 206 18.41 12.13 0.25
N GLY A 207 18.32 11.82 1.56
CA GLY A 207 18.36 12.81 2.64
C GLY A 207 17.21 13.82 2.56
N LEU A 208 16.09 13.44 1.95
CA LEU A 208 14.92 14.31 1.77
C LEU A 208 13.88 14.01 2.85
N PRO A 209 13.51 14.99 3.69
CA PRO A 209 12.39 14.83 4.61
C PRO A 209 11.11 14.48 3.83
N ALA A 210 10.38 13.50 4.35
CA ALA A 210 9.10 13.08 3.83
C ALA A 210 8.19 12.66 4.99
N ARG A 211 6.92 13.08 4.94
CA ARG A 211 5.91 12.70 5.91
C ARG A 211 4.59 12.40 5.22
N MET A 212 3.93 11.31 5.57
CA MET A 212 2.60 11.00 5.07
C MET A 212 1.54 11.76 5.87
N LEU A 213 0.66 12.46 5.17
CA LEU A 213 -0.53 13.08 5.71
C LEU A 213 -1.75 12.32 5.21
N ALA A 214 -2.53 11.79 6.14
CA ALA A 214 -3.80 11.13 5.86
C ALA A 214 -5.00 11.97 6.34
N GLY A 215 -4.81 12.99 7.18
CA GLY A 215 -5.85 13.92 7.58
C GLY A 215 -5.91 15.14 6.66
N PHE A 216 -6.89 15.18 5.76
CA PHE A 216 -7.13 16.30 4.85
C PHE A 216 -8.60 16.35 4.41
N LEU A 217 -9.03 17.50 3.93
CA LEU A 217 -10.33 17.71 3.28
C LEU A 217 -10.36 17.01 1.92
N ASP A 218 -11.04 15.86 1.83
CA ASP A 218 -11.02 15.00 0.64
C ASP A 218 -11.50 15.74 -0.62
N GLU A 219 -12.65 16.43 -0.53
CA GLU A 219 -13.25 17.11 -1.70
C GLU A 219 -12.40 18.31 -2.17
N ASP A 220 -11.77 19.07 -1.26
CA ASP A 220 -10.90 20.17 -1.65
C ASP A 220 -9.63 19.66 -2.36
N VAL A 221 -9.01 18.58 -1.85
CA VAL A 221 -7.86 17.95 -2.53
C VAL A 221 -8.26 17.42 -3.90
N ASN A 222 -9.41 16.72 -3.98
CA ASN A 222 -9.94 16.21 -5.24
C ASN A 222 -10.25 17.36 -6.22
N GLY A 223 -10.72 18.50 -5.75
CA GLY A 223 -10.94 19.71 -6.55
C GLY A 223 -9.65 20.33 -7.11
N ILE A 224 -8.57 20.36 -6.31
CA ILE A 224 -7.23 20.76 -6.76
C ILE A 224 -6.75 19.84 -7.89
N LEU A 225 -7.00 18.55 -7.79
CA LEU A 225 -6.61 17.56 -8.80
C LEU A 225 -7.62 17.44 -9.96
N GLY A 226 -8.81 18.02 -9.82
CA GLY A 226 -9.92 17.96 -10.77
C GLY A 226 -10.46 16.55 -10.99
N LEU A 227 -10.64 15.80 -9.89
CA LEU A 227 -11.10 14.41 -9.89
C LEU A 227 -12.61 14.32 -9.66
N ASP A 228 -13.22 13.27 -10.21
CA ASP A 228 -14.54 12.79 -9.76
C ASP A 228 -14.34 11.81 -8.60
N SER A 229 -14.64 12.26 -7.38
CA SER A 229 -14.40 11.53 -6.13
C SER A 229 -15.15 10.20 -6.03
N ARG A 230 -16.14 9.95 -6.90
CA ARG A 230 -16.81 8.64 -7.00
C ARG A 230 -15.94 7.58 -7.68
N THR A 231 -15.04 8.00 -8.55
CA THR A 231 -14.22 7.11 -9.38
C THR A 231 -12.78 7.04 -8.90
N GLU A 232 -12.22 8.20 -8.56
CA GLU A 232 -10.83 8.37 -8.12
C GLU A 232 -10.77 9.45 -7.03
N SER A 233 -10.13 9.14 -5.91
CA SER A 233 -10.03 10.06 -4.79
C SER A 233 -8.67 9.99 -4.12
N ALA A 234 -8.22 11.12 -3.56
CA ALA A 234 -6.99 11.21 -2.79
C ALA A 234 -7.02 10.26 -1.57
N VAL A 235 -5.92 9.56 -1.34
CA VAL A 235 -5.75 8.66 -0.19
C VAL A 235 -4.64 9.12 0.76
N CYS A 236 -3.64 9.86 0.28
CA CYS A 236 -2.68 10.57 1.12
C CYS A 236 -1.96 11.70 0.38
N ILE A 237 -1.37 12.61 1.16
CA ILE A 237 -0.46 13.66 0.69
C ILE A 237 0.90 13.40 1.33
N VAL A 238 1.99 13.57 0.58
CA VAL A 238 3.36 13.46 1.08
C VAL A 238 4.14 14.71 0.69
N PRO A 239 4.28 15.69 1.61
CA PRO A 239 5.20 16.80 1.42
C PRO A 239 6.64 16.30 1.44
N LEU A 240 7.47 16.85 0.56
CA LEU A 240 8.83 16.40 0.29
C LEU A 240 9.82 17.56 0.28
N GLY A 241 11.00 17.31 0.83
CA GLY A 241 12.13 18.22 0.81
C GLY A 241 12.14 19.17 2.01
N GLN A 242 13.23 19.94 2.12
CA GLN A 242 13.42 20.85 3.25
C GLN A 242 12.34 21.94 3.27
N PRO A 243 11.68 22.17 4.40
CA PRO A 243 10.79 23.31 4.56
C PRO A 243 11.56 24.61 4.37
N GLY A 244 11.09 25.46 3.44
CA GLY A 244 11.57 26.83 3.33
C GLY A 244 11.12 27.70 4.53
N PRO A 245 11.60 28.96 4.62
CA PRO A 245 11.05 29.90 5.58
C PRO A 245 9.53 30.01 5.39
N PRO A 246 8.75 30.13 6.48
CA PRO A 246 7.30 30.23 6.39
C PRO A 246 6.94 31.39 5.46
N VAL A 247 6.32 31.08 4.32
CA VAL A 247 5.78 32.14 3.45
C VAL A 247 4.60 32.73 4.21
N ALA A 248 4.69 34.02 4.56
CA ALA A 248 3.61 34.71 5.25
C ALA A 248 2.32 34.55 4.44
N GLN A 249 1.37 33.80 5.01
CA GLN A 249 0.05 33.63 4.45
C GLN A 249 -0.63 35.00 4.47
N ALA A 250 -0.74 35.65 3.31
CA ALA A 250 -1.89 36.52 3.13
C ALA A 250 -3.09 35.58 3.23
N ALA A 251 -4.00 35.85 4.16
CA ALA A 251 -5.35 35.29 4.17
C ALA A 251 -6.06 35.78 2.89
N ALA A 252 -5.64 35.26 1.75
CA ALA A 252 -6.34 35.45 0.51
C ALA A 252 -7.59 34.60 0.63
N GLU A 253 -8.77 35.23 0.54
CA GLU A 253 -10.02 34.52 0.35
C GLU A 253 -9.81 33.40 -0.68
N ARG A 254 -10.27 32.19 -0.37
CA ARG A 254 -10.22 31.02 -1.26
C ARG A 254 -10.62 31.45 -2.66
N SER A 255 -9.63 31.69 -3.51
CA SER A 255 -9.91 32.04 -4.89
C SER A 255 -10.45 30.77 -5.55
N PRO A 256 -11.64 30.81 -6.16
CA PRO A 256 -12.23 29.62 -6.75
C PRO A 256 -11.24 29.04 -7.76
N LEU A 257 -10.93 27.75 -7.60
CA LEU A 257 -10.03 27.04 -8.51
C LEU A 257 -10.61 27.11 -9.92
N THR A 258 -9.80 27.54 -10.88
CA THR A 258 -10.21 27.55 -12.28
C THR A 258 -10.53 26.11 -12.71
N PRO A 259 -11.53 25.84 -13.55
CA PRO A 259 -11.75 24.49 -14.06
C PRO A 259 -10.50 23.95 -14.79
N LEU A 260 -10.27 22.63 -14.73
CA LEU A 260 -9.22 22.00 -15.53
C LEU A 260 -9.52 22.18 -17.02
N GLN A 261 -8.48 22.53 -17.79
CA GLN A 261 -8.56 22.63 -19.24
C GLN A 261 -8.28 21.27 -19.92
N VAL A 262 -7.64 20.35 -19.21
CA VAL A 262 -7.30 19.01 -19.69
C VAL A 262 -8.40 18.02 -19.35
N ARG A 263 -8.54 16.95 -20.15
CA ARG A 263 -9.52 15.88 -19.93
C ARG A 263 -8.86 14.52 -19.91
N GLU A 264 -9.30 13.67 -19.00
CA GLU A 264 -8.91 12.25 -19.01
C GLU A 264 -9.50 11.55 -20.23
N VAL A 265 -8.68 10.78 -20.93
CA VAL A 265 -9.07 10.09 -22.18
C VAL A 265 -9.39 8.62 -21.93
N ASP A 266 -8.73 8.01 -20.94
CA ASP A 266 -8.72 6.56 -20.71
C ASP A 266 -9.86 6.12 -19.78
N GLN A 267 -11.10 6.45 -20.14
CA GLN A 267 -12.25 6.05 -19.34
C GLN A 267 -12.77 4.65 -19.73
N PRO A 268 -13.12 3.80 -18.75
CA PRO A 268 -13.75 2.52 -19.01
C PRO A 268 -15.10 2.71 -19.70
N LYS A 269 -15.41 1.85 -20.68
CA LYS A 269 -16.68 1.89 -21.43
C LYS A 269 -17.90 1.60 -20.55
N GLU A 270 -17.74 0.73 -19.56
CA GLU A 270 -18.80 0.31 -18.63
C GLU A 270 -18.19 0.03 -17.25
N VAL A 271 -18.59 0.82 -16.25
CA VAL A 271 -18.16 0.64 -14.85
C VAL A 271 -19.24 -0.14 -14.11
N ILE A 272 -18.83 -1.23 -13.45
CA ILE A 272 -19.73 -1.93 -12.52
C ILE A 272 -19.58 -1.26 -11.17
N ASP A 273 -20.68 -0.75 -10.64
CA ASP A 273 -20.66 -0.10 -9.33
C ASP A 273 -20.64 -1.12 -8.18
N TYR A 274 -19.90 -0.77 -7.13
CA TYR A 274 -19.86 -1.48 -5.86
C TYR A 274 -20.19 -0.46 -4.75
N PRO A 275 -21.47 -0.29 -4.40
CA PRO A 275 -21.92 0.76 -3.50
C PRO A 275 -21.21 0.76 -2.15
N GLU A 276 -20.79 -0.41 -1.65
CA GLU A 276 -20.07 -0.53 -0.39
C GLU A 276 -18.74 0.22 -0.41
N VAL A 277 -18.05 0.25 -1.55
CA VAL A 277 -16.79 0.99 -1.74
C VAL A 277 -17.04 2.49 -1.68
N GLN A 278 -18.08 2.98 -2.37
CA GLN A 278 -18.46 4.40 -2.33
C GLN A 278 -18.91 4.81 -0.93
N GLN A 279 -19.73 3.99 -0.27
CA GLN A 279 -20.27 4.29 1.05
C GLN A 279 -19.18 4.39 2.11
N VAL A 280 -18.27 3.40 2.18
CA VAL A 280 -17.16 3.45 3.15
C VAL A 280 -16.21 4.61 2.84
N HIS A 281 -15.98 4.91 1.56
CA HIS A 281 -15.18 6.06 1.17
C HIS A 281 -15.84 7.37 1.63
N GLN A 282 -17.05 7.69 1.19
CA GLN A 282 -17.75 8.93 1.58
C GLN A 282 -17.89 9.09 3.09
N SER A 283 -18.19 8.00 3.80
CA SER A 283 -18.37 8.01 5.27
C SER A 283 -17.06 8.18 6.05
N SER A 284 -15.91 8.17 5.37
CA SER A 284 -14.58 8.41 5.95
C SER A 284 -13.90 9.67 5.44
N ASN A 285 -14.62 10.52 4.68
CA ASN A 285 -14.14 11.84 4.31
C ASN A 285 -14.21 12.80 5.51
N LEU A 286 -13.31 13.79 5.54
CA LEU A 286 -13.33 14.88 6.51
C LEU A 286 -13.94 16.12 5.85
N GLY A 287 -14.91 16.75 6.53
CA GLY A 287 -15.77 17.80 5.98
C GLY A 287 -15.29 19.22 6.24
N ASP A 288 -14.52 19.46 7.30
CA ASP A 288 -14.02 20.79 7.65
C ASP A 288 -12.66 20.79 8.37
N GLY A 289 -12.09 21.98 8.55
CA GLY A 289 -10.75 22.16 9.13
C GLY A 289 -10.66 21.75 10.60
N ASP A 290 -11.76 21.79 11.35
CA ASP A 290 -11.79 21.39 12.75
C ASP A 290 -11.77 19.85 12.84
N GLU A 291 -12.52 19.15 11.99
CA GLU A 291 -12.45 17.70 11.85
C GLU A 291 -11.04 17.24 11.46
N VAL A 292 -10.40 17.91 10.49
CA VAL A 292 -9.01 17.62 10.11
C VAL A 292 -8.05 17.82 11.27
N SER A 293 -8.15 18.94 11.99
CA SER A 293 -7.30 19.23 13.14
C SER A 293 -7.47 18.19 14.25
N ALA A 294 -8.72 17.88 14.61
CA ALA A 294 -9.04 16.90 15.63
C ALA A 294 -8.52 15.50 15.27
N TRP A 295 -8.73 15.08 14.01
CA TRP A 295 -8.28 13.77 13.52
C TRP A 295 -6.75 13.62 13.59
N ARG A 296 -6.01 14.66 13.21
CA ARG A 296 -4.54 14.65 13.23
C ARG A 296 -4.00 14.71 14.66
N LEU A 297 -4.62 15.50 15.53
CA LEU A 297 -4.25 15.59 16.96
C LEU A 297 -4.52 14.30 17.72
N ALA A 298 -5.49 13.48 17.29
CA ALA A 298 -5.73 12.17 17.90
C ALA A 298 -4.45 11.29 17.88
N GLY A 299 -3.59 11.45 16.86
CA GLY A 299 -2.27 10.81 16.74
C GLY A 299 -1.34 10.99 17.94
N ALA A 300 -1.47 12.08 18.69
CA ALA A 300 -0.63 12.39 19.85
C ALA A 300 -1.05 11.63 21.13
N GLY A 301 -2.26 11.07 21.16
CA GLY A 301 -2.73 10.25 22.29
C GLY A 301 -2.09 8.87 22.28
N GLY A 302 -1.75 8.34 23.46
CA GLY A 302 -1.26 6.97 23.59
C GLY A 302 -2.33 5.93 23.26
N ARG A 303 -1.90 4.72 22.90
CA ARG A 303 -2.75 3.55 22.70
C ARG A 303 -2.75 2.68 23.95
N ARG A 304 -3.89 2.08 24.30
CA ARG A 304 -3.92 0.99 25.29
C ARG A 304 -3.44 -0.29 24.62
N THR A 305 -2.21 -0.69 24.90
CA THR A 305 -1.73 -2.03 24.52
C THR A 305 -2.15 -3.00 25.62
N ASN A 306 -3.30 -3.65 25.46
CA ASN A 306 -3.63 -4.83 26.24
C ASN A 306 -2.84 -6.00 25.64
N SER A 307 -1.61 -6.19 26.11
CA SER A 307 -0.89 -7.45 25.88
C SER A 307 -0.99 -8.26 27.17
N PRO A 308 -1.60 -9.45 27.14
CA PRO A 308 -1.45 -10.38 28.25
C PRO A 308 0.05 -10.61 28.51
N PRO A 309 0.46 -10.89 29.76
CA PRO A 309 1.87 -11.17 30.05
C PRO A 309 2.39 -12.33 29.19
N ALA A 310 3.65 -12.24 28.75
CA ALA A 310 4.29 -13.24 27.91
C ALA A 310 4.06 -14.66 28.46
N ALA A 311 3.40 -15.50 27.66
CA ALA A 311 3.05 -16.86 28.05
C ALA A 311 4.22 -17.85 27.88
N GLY A 312 5.29 -17.46 27.18
CA GLY A 312 6.39 -18.34 26.78
C GLY A 312 7.75 -17.63 26.62
N ASP A 313 8.65 -18.28 25.87
CA ASP A 313 10.01 -17.79 25.64
C ASP A 313 10.02 -16.47 24.84
N VAL A 314 11.04 -15.64 25.11
CA VAL A 314 11.22 -14.32 24.50
C VAL A 314 12.52 -14.30 23.71
N TYR A 315 12.47 -13.76 22.48
CA TYR A 315 13.60 -13.70 21.56
C TYR A 315 13.83 -12.26 21.10
N SER A 316 15.02 -11.71 21.31
CA SER A 316 15.31 -10.33 20.90
C SER A 316 15.51 -10.21 19.40
N ILE A 317 14.87 -9.22 18.78
CA ILE A 317 15.09 -8.88 17.37
C ILE A 317 16.19 -7.81 17.18
N ASN A 318 16.88 -7.42 18.27
CA ASN A 318 18.06 -6.56 18.19
C ASN A 318 19.29 -7.40 17.88
N CYS A 319 19.65 -7.47 16.59
CA CYS A 319 20.79 -8.26 16.09
C CYS A 319 22.18 -7.70 16.45
N GLY A 320 22.29 -6.59 17.19
CA GLY A 320 23.56 -5.95 17.52
C GLY A 320 24.53 -6.80 18.36
N GLN A 321 24.07 -7.92 18.92
CA GLN A 321 24.87 -8.88 19.68
C GLN A 321 25.31 -10.12 18.88
N THR A 322 24.87 -10.26 17.61
CA THR A 322 25.27 -11.38 16.75
C THR A 322 26.73 -11.21 16.31
N PRO A 323 27.60 -12.23 16.40
CA PRO A 323 28.96 -12.14 15.87
C PRO A 323 28.97 -11.89 14.36
N ASN A 324 29.62 -10.82 13.91
CA ASN A 324 29.74 -10.41 12.51
C ASN A 324 28.40 -10.32 11.74
N PRO A 325 27.47 -9.45 12.18
CA PRO A 325 26.13 -9.36 11.61
C PRO A 325 26.15 -8.84 10.16
N ASP A 326 27.09 -7.94 9.84
CA ASP A 326 27.20 -7.31 8.53
C ASP A 326 27.49 -8.33 7.42
N ALA A 327 28.34 -9.33 7.69
CA ALA A 327 28.63 -10.40 6.74
C ALA A 327 27.42 -11.32 6.50
N LEU A 328 26.55 -11.50 7.50
CA LEU A 328 25.35 -12.35 7.40
C LEU A 328 24.18 -11.63 6.71
N LEU A 329 24.11 -10.30 6.84
CA LEU A 329 23.05 -9.50 6.25
C LEU A 329 23.28 -9.26 4.76
N ALA A 330 24.49 -8.86 4.36
CA ALA A 330 24.82 -8.55 2.95
C ALA A 330 23.73 -7.68 2.28
N ASP A 331 23.41 -6.54 2.91
CA ASP A 331 22.34 -5.63 2.49
C ASP A 331 22.56 -5.11 1.06
N SER A 332 21.58 -5.36 0.18
CA SER A 332 21.63 -4.89 -1.21
C SER A 332 21.19 -3.43 -1.32
N PRO A 333 21.73 -2.65 -2.28
CA PRO A 333 21.35 -1.26 -2.43
C PRO A 333 19.89 -1.05 -2.85
N LEU A 334 19.27 0.02 -2.35
CA LEU A 334 17.84 0.28 -2.51
C LEU A 334 17.37 0.30 -3.98
N GLY A 335 18.12 0.96 -4.86
CA GLY A 335 17.75 1.04 -6.29
C GLY A 335 17.73 -0.34 -6.94
N LYS A 336 18.72 -1.18 -6.61
CA LYS A 336 18.78 -2.57 -7.09
C LYS A 336 17.59 -3.37 -6.56
N VAL A 337 17.34 -3.31 -5.25
CA VAL A 337 16.22 -4.01 -4.61
C VAL A 337 14.90 -3.64 -5.27
N ILE A 338 14.59 -2.36 -5.43
CA ILE A 338 13.33 -1.91 -6.05
C ILE A 338 13.21 -2.39 -7.50
N SER A 339 14.29 -2.37 -8.27
CA SER A 339 14.28 -2.77 -9.69
C SER A 339 14.15 -4.30 -9.91
N GLU A 340 14.64 -5.10 -8.97
CA GLU A 340 14.68 -6.57 -9.10
C GLU A 340 13.58 -7.26 -8.30
N ARG A 341 12.99 -6.58 -7.30
CA ARG A 341 11.96 -7.14 -6.45
C ARG A 341 10.73 -7.57 -7.25
N GLY A 342 10.24 -8.76 -6.93
CA GLY A 342 8.94 -9.22 -7.36
C GLY A 342 8.32 -10.12 -6.30
N SER A 343 6.99 -10.22 -6.28
CA SER A 343 6.30 -11.15 -5.38
C SER A 343 6.74 -12.59 -5.63
N THR A 344 7.26 -13.22 -4.58
CA THR A 344 7.68 -14.63 -4.61
C THR A 344 6.49 -15.51 -4.94
N ARG A 345 6.66 -16.39 -5.92
CA ARG A 345 5.62 -17.31 -6.39
C ARG A 345 5.76 -18.71 -5.81
N ARG A 346 6.92 -19.03 -5.23
CA ARG A 346 7.19 -20.29 -4.54
C ARG A 346 8.35 -20.13 -3.54
N PHE A 347 8.16 -20.60 -2.32
CA PHE A 347 9.21 -20.73 -1.30
C PHE A 347 9.82 -22.13 -1.29
N ALA A 348 11.06 -22.24 -0.85
CA ALA A 348 11.85 -23.47 -0.88
C ALA A 348 11.57 -24.44 0.27
N ARG A 349 10.83 -23.99 1.31
CA ARG A 349 10.73 -24.65 2.62
C ARG A 349 12.08 -24.83 3.32
N GLU A 350 13.04 -23.96 3.00
CA GLU A 350 14.35 -23.94 3.63
C GLU A 350 14.34 -23.01 4.85
N GLU A 351 15.24 -23.28 5.80
CA GLU A 351 15.46 -22.40 6.94
C GLU A 351 16.09 -21.09 6.48
N MET A 352 15.59 -19.98 7.02
CA MET A 352 16.29 -18.69 6.93
C MET A 352 17.04 -18.39 8.23
N PRO A 353 18.19 -17.71 8.18
CA PRO A 353 18.88 -17.26 9.39
C PRO A 353 18.00 -16.32 10.23
N TYR A 354 17.97 -16.52 11.56
CA TYR A 354 17.20 -15.65 12.47
C TYR A 354 17.59 -14.18 12.35
N VAL A 355 18.89 -13.89 12.23
CA VAL A 355 19.41 -12.52 12.05
C VAL A 355 18.74 -11.80 10.88
N LYS A 356 18.43 -12.51 9.78
CA LYS A 356 17.74 -11.91 8.63
C LYS A 356 16.26 -11.64 8.94
N LEU A 357 15.56 -12.58 9.58
CA LEU A 357 14.19 -12.36 10.02
C LEU A 357 14.11 -11.16 10.97
N ALA A 358 14.92 -11.17 12.03
CA ALA A 358 14.98 -10.13 13.04
C ALA A 358 15.28 -8.75 12.42
N SER A 359 16.24 -8.65 11.48
CA SER A 359 16.52 -7.40 10.77
C SER A 359 15.37 -6.95 9.85
N VAL A 360 14.65 -7.88 9.19
CA VAL A 360 13.43 -7.55 8.44
C VAL A 360 12.37 -6.98 9.37
N LEU A 361 12.09 -7.64 10.49
CA LEU A 361 11.09 -7.21 11.46
C LEU A 361 11.44 -5.83 12.03
N ALA A 362 12.64 -5.68 12.59
CA ALA A 362 13.11 -4.44 13.20
C ALA A 362 13.04 -3.25 12.23
N SER A 363 13.53 -3.42 11.00
CA SER A 363 13.56 -2.34 10.02
C SER A 363 12.15 -2.02 9.50
N ALA A 364 11.34 -3.04 9.21
CA ALA A 364 10.01 -2.82 8.64
C ALA A 364 9.02 -2.21 9.64
N THR A 365 9.14 -2.52 10.93
CA THR A 365 8.30 -1.99 12.01
C THR A 365 8.89 -0.73 12.67
N ALA A 366 9.96 -0.15 12.12
CA ALA A 366 10.40 1.17 12.53
C ALA A 366 9.25 2.19 12.40
N PRO A 367 9.16 3.24 13.23
CA PRO A 367 8.07 4.21 13.14
C PRO A 367 7.89 4.77 11.72
N VAL A 368 6.64 4.89 11.28
CA VAL A 368 6.29 5.55 10.02
C VAL A 368 6.07 7.03 10.31
N ALA A 369 6.70 7.92 9.53
CA ALA A 369 6.43 9.35 9.60
C ALA A 369 5.04 9.65 9.02
N ALA A 370 4.00 9.55 9.86
CA ALA A 370 2.60 9.83 9.52
C ALA A 370 1.97 10.85 10.49
N ASP A 371 0.83 11.42 10.14
CA ASP A 371 0.10 12.37 10.99
C ASP A 371 -0.87 11.71 11.99
N PHE A 372 -1.27 10.45 11.77
CA PHE A 372 -2.04 9.65 12.72
C PHE A 372 -1.19 8.80 13.68
N LEU A 373 0.14 8.96 13.63
CA LEU A 373 1.09 8.32 14.52
C LEU A 373 1.86 9.38 15.30
N GLY A 374 2.34 9.01 16.49
CA GLY A 374 3.09 9.90 17.38
C GLY A 374 4.03 9.11 18.29
N GLU A 375 4.84 9.81 19.10
CA GLU A 375 5.79 9.15 20.01
C GLU A 375 5.12 8.18 21.00
N SER A 376 3.92 8.53 21.47
CA SER A 376 3.09 7.72 22.36
C SER A 376 2.30 6.62 21.65
N GLN A 377 2.23 6.67 20.32
CA GLN A 377 1.55 5.71 19.46
C GLN A 377 2.35 5.51 18.15
N PRO A 378 3.45 4.76 18.20
CA PRO A 378 4.34 4.58 17.05
C PRO A 378 3.76 3.68 15.95
N SER A 379 2.67 2.94 16.25
CA SER A 379 1.96 2.10 15.29
C SER A 379 0.49 1.87 15.72
N LEU A 380 -0.42 1.71 14.75
CA LEU A 380 -1.77 1.17 14.99
C LEU A 380 -1.78 -0.36 15.05
N LEU A 381 -0.69 -1.01 14.63
CA LEU A 381 -0.67 -2.42 14.30
C LEU A 381 0.06 -3.24 15.35
N ASP A 382 -0.44 -4.46 15.53
CA ASP A 382 0.11 -5.51 16.37
C ASP A 382 0.49 -6.68 15.45
N PRO A 383 1.78 -6.84 15.12
CA PRO A 383 2.19 -7.92 14.23
C PRO A 383 2.26 -9.26 14.97
N TYR A 384 1.66 -10.27 14.37
CA TYR A 384 1.76 -11.67 14.79
C TYR A 384 2.48 -12.48 13.74
N LEU A 385 3.09 -13.59 14.12
CA LEU A 385 3.85 -14.42 13.21
C LEU A 385 3.49 -15.89 13.38
N ILE A 386 3.48 -16.62 12.26
CA ILE A 386 3.74 -18.07 12.26
C ILE A 386 5.16 -18.27 11.74
N VAL A 387 5.99 -18.96 12.51
CA VAL A 387 7.37 -19.32 12.17
C VAL A 387 7.41 -20.82 11.87
N ASN A 388 7.87 -21.18 10.68
CA ASN A 388 7.92 -22.56 10.20
C ASN A 388 9.34 -23.10 10.02
N ALA A 389 10.30 -22.26 9.63
CA ALA A 389 11.69 -22.65 9.38
C ALA A 389 12.64 -21.47 9.51
N VAL A 390 13.06 -21.19 10.74
CA VAL A 390 14.02 -20.13 11.07
C VAL A 390 15.05 -20.72 12.01
N GLN A 391 16.34 -20.55 11.69
CA GLN A 391 17.44 -21.06 12.51
C GLN A 391 17.35 -20.49 13.92
N ASP A 392 17.61 -21.30 14.95
CA ASP A 392 17.63 -20.86 16.36
C ASP A 392 16.31 -20.22 16.89
N LEU A 393 15.21 -20.32 16.15
CA LEU A 393 13.88 -19.90 16.57
C LEU A 393 12.91 -21.08 16.41
N PRO A 394 12.35 -21.62 17.51
CA PRO A 394 11.45 -22.77 17.41
C PRO A 394 10.24 -22.50 16.51
N SER A 395 9.78 -23.53 15.77
CA SER A 395 8.52 -23.43 15.03
C SER A 395 7.35 -23.16 15.99
N GLY A 396 6.46 -22.25 15.61
CA GLY A 396 5.38 -21.81 16.46
C GLY A 396 4.76 -20.48 16.04
N SER A 397 3.83 -19.99 16.86
CA SER A 397 3.20 -18.69 16.73
C SER A 397 3.81 -17.69 17.72
N TYR A 398 3.93 -16.44 17.29
CA TYR A 398 4.60 -15.39 18.03
C TYR A 398 3.84 -14.06 17.94
N PHE A 399 3.97 -13.25 18.98
CA PHE A 399 3.62 -11.83 18.96
C PHE A 399 4.91 -11.01 18.86
N LEU A 400 4.90 -9.95 18.04
CA LEU A 400 6.02 -9.01 17.92
C LEU A 400 5.72 -7.74 18.72
N SER A 401 6.47 -7.54 19.81
CA SER A 401 6.54 -6.25 20.48
C SER A 401 7.64 -5.41 19.85
N ALA A 402 7.27 -4.52 18.93
CA ALA A 402 8.22 -3.61 18.27
C ALA A 402 8.85 -2.62 19.27
N ALA A 403 8.07 -2.13 20.24
CA ALA A 403 8.54 -1.21 21.27
C ALA A 403 9.62 -1.84 22.17
N GLU A 404 9.48 -3.12 22.49
CA GLU A 404 10.45 -3.86 23.32
C GLU A 404 11.48 -4.63 22.48
N ALA A 405 11.42 -4.49 21.14
CA ALA A 405 12.28 -5.18 20.19
C ALA A 405 12.43 -6.68 20.47
N ARG A 406 11.29 -7.38 20.66
CA ARG A 406 11.25 -8.80 20.97
C ARG A 406 10.08 -9.55 20.34
N LEU A 407 10.29 -10.84 20.09
CA LEU A 407 9.25 -11.82 19.78
C LEU A 407 8.89 -12.59 21.04
N GLU A 408 7.60 -12.72 21.30
CA GLU A 408 7.03 -13.47 22.42
C GLU A 408 6.36 -14.72 21.87
N GLN A 409 6.79 -15.90 22.31
CA GLN A 409 6.20 -17.16 21.86
C GLN A 409 4.82 -17.35 22.48
N LEU A 410 3.81 -17.54 21.63
CA LEU A 410 2.43 -17.80 22.02
C LEU A 410 2.15 -19.31 22.08
N GLN A 411 2.56 -20.04 21.05
CA GLN A 411 2.41 -21.48 20.97
C GLN A 411 3.58 -22.10 20.20
N ARG A 412 4.12 -23.21 20.70
CA ARG A 412 5.14 -24.00 20.00
C ARG A 412 4.49 -25.11 19.19
N GLY A 413 4.96 -25.35 17.97
CA GLY A 413 4.47 -26.45 17.13
C GLY A 413 4.77 -26.29 15.64
N GLU A 414 4.58 -27.36 14.88
CA GLU A 414 4.53 -27.30 13.41
C GLU A 414 3.21 -26.62 13.01
N MET A 415 3.28 -25.60 12.15
CA MET A 415 2.12 -24.76 11.81
C MET A 415 2.03 -24.46 10.31
N ARG A 416 2.66 -25.27 9.44
CA ARG A 416 2.63 -24.99 7.99
C ARG A 416 1.24 -25.19 7.42
N HIS A 417 0.52 -26.19 7.92
CA HIS A 417 -0.85 -26.43 7.47
C HIS A 417 -1.75 -25.24 7.82
N GLU A 418 -1.66 -24.75 9.06
CA GLU A 418 -2.39 -23.59 9.58
C GLU A 418 -2.00 -22.33 8.81
N ALA A 419 -0.70 -22.06 8.64
CA ALA A 419 -0.22 -20.92 7.85
C ALA A 419 -0.77 -20.95 6.41
N GLY A 420 -0.80 -22.13 5.78
CA GLY A 420 -1.41 -22.32 4.47
C GLY A 420 -2.91 -22.03 4.46
N HIS A 421 -3.65 -22.61 5.40
CA HIS A 421 -5.10 -22.41 5.55
C HIS A 421 -5.46 -20.93 5.73
N LEU A 422 -4.87 -20.27 6.73
CA LEU A 422 -5.09 -18.86 7.05
C LEU A 422 -4.80 -17.94 5.86
N CYS A 423 -3.81 -18.30 5.03
CA CYS A 423 -3.45 -17.62 3.79
C CYS A 423 -4.39 -17.94 2.62
N PHE A 424 -5.67 -18.18 2.90
CA PHE A 424 -6.68 -18.57 1.94
C PHE A 424 -6.29 -19.85 1.19
N GLU A 425 -5.81 -20.85 1.93
CA GLU A 425 -5.32 -22.17 1.46
C GLU A 425 -4.14 -22.12 0.46
N GLN A 426 -3.48 -20.97 0.32
CA GLN A 426 -2.37 -20.83 -0.61
C GLN A 426 -1.11 -21.52 -0.08
N ALA A 427 -0.49 -22.36 -0.92
CA ALA A 427 0.76 -23.05 -0.61
C ALA A 427 1.91 -22.10 -0.22
N LEU A 428 1.83 -20.82 -0.61
CA LEU A 428 2.79 -19.79 -0.23
C LEU A 428 2.89 -19.63 1.30
N GLY A 429 1.77 -19.61 2.02
CA GLY A 429 1.77 -19.52 3.49
C GLY A 429 2.40 -20.75 4.14
N ALA A 430 2.06 -21.94 3.64
CA ALA A 430 2.61 -23.21 4.13
C ALA A 430 4.10 -23.39 3.78
N ASP A 431 4.54 -22.89 2.62
CA ASP A 431 5.91 -23.08 2.13
C ASP A 431 6.89 -22.03 2.71
N ALA A 432 6.38 -20.90 3.19
CA ALA A 432 7.17 -19.81 3.77
C ALA A 432 7.96 -20.25 5.01
N SER A 433 9.06 -19.54 5.26
CA SER A 433 9.88 -19.69 6.46
C SER A 433 9.20 -19.01 7.66
N ALA A 434 8.53 -17.86 7.42
CA ALA A 434 7.63 -17.21 8.36
C ALA A 434 6.50 -16.47 7.62
N VAL A 435 5.37 -16.27 8.28
CA VAL A 435 4.26 -15.42 7.80
C VAL A 435 3.94 -14.39 8.87
N VAL A 436 3.93 -13.11 8.51
CA VAL A 436 3.62 -11.99 9.41
C VAL A 436 2.21 -11.48 9.12
N TYR A 437 1.42 -11.31 10.17
CA TYR A 437 0.01 -10.90 10.17
C TYR A 437 -0.11 -9.55 10.90
N PHE A 438 -0.48 -8.50 10.18
CA PHE A 438 -0.65 -7.15 10.75
C PHE A 438 -2.08 -6.98 11.27
N MET A 439 -2.26 -7.13 12.57
CA MET A 439 -3.56 -7.05 13.22
C MET A 439 -3.76 -5.69 13.89
N VAL A 440 -5.00 -5.31 14.14
CA VAL A 440 -5.35 -4.05 14.82
C VAL A 440 -6.54 -4.25 15.74
N ASP A 441 -6.55 -3.57 16.88
CA ASP A 441 -7.79 -3.36 17.64
C ASP A 441 -8.65 -2.33 16.88
N LEU A 442 -9.56 -2.84 16.05
CA LEU A 442 -10.28 -2.00 15.11
C LEU A 442 -11.29 -1.09 15.82
N ASP A 443 -11.90 -1.56 16.92
CA ASP A 443 -12.87 -0.78 17.68
C ASP A 443 -12.18 0.43 18.34
N ASP A 444 -10.99 0.24 18.91
CA ASP A 444 -10.17 1.34 19.46
C ASP A 444 -9.79 2.36 18.37
N VAL A 445 -9.34 1.87 17.21
CA VAL A 445 -8.99 2.73 16.08
C VAL A 445 -10.19 3.52 15.55
N LEU A 446 -11.37 2.89 15.42
CA LEU A 446 -12.59 3.56 14.96
C LEU A 446 -13.12 4.54 16.01
N ALA A 447 -13.03 4.20 17.30
CA ALA A 447 -13.41 5.12 18.38
C ALA A 447 -12.54 6.39 18.39
N LYS A 448 -11.27 6.25 18.02
CA LYS A 448 -10.28 7.34 18.02
C LYS A 448 -10.28 8.18 16.74
N TYR A 449 -10.35 7.54 15.58
CA TYR A 449 -10.16 8.17 14.27
C TYR A 449 -11.41 8.16 13.37
N GLY A 450 -12.55 7.71 13.90
CA GLY A 450 -13.77 7.47 13.13
C GLY A 450 -13.55 6.45 12.01
N ASN A 451 -14.44 6.47 11.01
CA ASN A 451 -14.35 5.59 9.84
C ASN A 451 -13.02 5.73 9.07
N ARG A 452 -12.40 6.93 9.12
CA ARG A 452 -11.10 7.18 8.48
C ARG A 452 -9.95 6.41 9.15
N GLY A 453 -10.11 6.01 10.41
CA GLY A 453 -9.20 5.09 11.10
C GLY A 453 -8.98 3.78 10.34
N TYR A 454 -10.01 3.27 9.66
CA TYR A 454 -9.89 2.08 8.81
C TYR A 454 -8.91 2.28 7.65
N ARG A 455 -8.95 3.48 7.02
CA ARG A 455 -8.00 3.85 5.96
C ARG A 455 -6.58 3.89 6.51
N ALA A 456 -6.38 4.52 7.67
CA ALA A 456 -5.08 4.63 8.32
C ALA A 456 -4.48 3.26 8.66
N ALA A 457 -5.26 2.37 9.27
CA ALA A 457 -4.82 1.01 9.61
C ALA A 457 -4.44 0.18 8.37
N GLN A 458 -5.25 0.24 7.31
CA GLN A 458 -4.94 -0.46 6.05
C GLN A 458 -3.71 0.13 5.35
N MET A 459 -3.57 1.46 5.36
CA MET A 459 -2.44 2.17 4.76
C MET A 459 -1.15 1.80 5.49
N GLU A 460 -1.13 1.88 6.81
CA GLU A 460 0.02 1.50 7.62
C GLU A 460 0.40 0.04 7.37
N ALA A 461 -0.58 -0.87 7.32
CA ALA A 461 -0.32 -2.29 7.07
C ALA A 461 0.31 -2.50 5.68
N GLY A 462 -0.15 -1.76 4.67
CA GLY A 462 0.47 -1.72 3.35
C GLY A 462 1.91 -1.19 3.36
N ILE A 463 2.20 -0.16 4.16
CA ILE A 463 3.56 0.40 4.32
C ILE A 463 4.48 -0.63 4.97
N LEU A 464 4.09 -1.21 6.11
CA LEU A 464 4.89 -2.23 6.80
C LEU A 464 5.10 -3.45 5.90
N GLY A 465 4.06 -3.88 5.17
CA GLY A 465 4.18 -4.94 4.18
C GLY A 465 5.18 -4.59 3.07
N GLY A 466 5.09 -3.39 2.49
CA GLY A 466 6.03 -2.88 1.50
C GLY A 466 7.47 -2.80 2.01
N ARG A 467 7.67 -2.37 3.27
CA ARG A 467 8.98 -2.37 3.92
C ARG A 467 9.51 -3.79 4.12
N MET A 468 8.68 -4.75 4.51
CA MET A 468 9.10 -6.16 4.59
C MET A 468 9.53 -6.70 3.23
N TYR A 469 8.86 -6.29 2.16
CA TYR A 469 9.25 -6.59 0.79
C TYR A 469 10.64 -6.02 0.45
N LEU A 470 10.93 -4.76 0.81
CA LEU A 470 12.24 -4.17 0.58
C LEU A 470 13.32 -4.89 1.39
N CYS A 471 13.13 -5.00 2.70
CA CYS A 471 14.11 -5.60 3.61
C CYS A 471 14.40 -7.08 3.28
N ALA A 472 13.36 -7.87 2.98
CA ALA A 472 13.55 -9.28 2.64
C ALA A 472 14.40 -9.44 1.37
N HIS A 473 14.05 -8.71 0.30
CA HIS A 473 14.80 -8.77 -0.95
C HIS A 473 16.22 -8.22 -0.80
N ALA A 474 16.42 -7.20 0.04
CA ALA A 474 17.75 -6.67 0.33
C ALA A 474 18.68 -7.72 0.96
N LEU A 475 18.12 -8.61 1.77
CA LEU A 475 18.82 -9.71 2.43
C LEU A 475 18.79 -11.03 1.63
N GLY A 476 18.40 -10.98 0.35
CA GLY A 476 18.36 -12.15 -0.54
C GLY A 476 17.24 -13.16 -0.23
N LEU A 477 16.21 -12.73 0.51
CA LEU A 477 15.00 -13.50 0.78
C LEU A 477 13.87 -13.10 -0.19
N GLY A 478 12.86 -13.94 -0.26
CA GLY A 478 11.62 -13.65 -0.97
C GLY A 478 10.54 -13.11 -0.03
N ALA A 479 9.67 -12.26 -0.56
CA ALA A 479 8.45 -11.84 0.11
C ALA A 479 7.22 -11.96 -0.80
N THR A 480 6.04 -12.19 -0.22
CA THR A 480 4.76 -12.05 -0.92
C THR A 480 3.61 -11.70 0.03
N GLY A 481 2.81 -10.72 -0.36
CA GLY A 481 1.54 -10.40 0.28
C GLY A 481 0.41 -11.25 -0.28
N MET A 482 -0.62 -11.52 0.52
CA MET A 482 -1.71 -12.43 0.15
C MET A 482 -3.06 -12.03 0.77
N THR A 483 -4.14 -12.64 0.28
CA THR A 483 -5.44 -12.64 0.95
C THR A 483 -5.53 -13.78 1.97
N PHE A 484 -6.53 -13.71 2.84
CA PHE A 484 -6.64 -14.51 4.05
C PHE A 484 -8.10 -14.76 4.45
N TYR A 485 -8.31 -15.70 5.38
CA TYR A 485 -9.54 -15.84 6.15
C TYR A 485 -9.44 -14.94 7.39
N ASP A 486 -10.17 -13.83 7.38
CA ASP A 486 -10.09 -12.77 8.38
C ASP A 486 -10.30 -13.30 9.82
N ASP A 487 -11.44 -13.97 10.07
CA ASP A 487 -11.82 -14.42 11.42
C ASP A 487 -10.96 -15.60 11.92
N ASP A 488 -10.62 -16.54 11.03
CA ASP A 488 -9.75 -17.69 11.37
C ASP A 488 -8.37 -17.23 11.86
N VAL A 489 -7.85 -16.11 11.35
CA VAL A 489 -6.57 -15.56 11.84
C VAL A 489 -6.72 -15.06 13.27
N THR A 490 -7.79 -14.33 13.56
CA THR A 490 -8.08 -13.83 14.91
C THR A 490 -8.30 -14.99 15.88
N GLU A 491 -9.07 -16.00 15.49
CA GLU A 491 -9.30 -17.20 16.30
C GLU A 491 -7.98 -17.93 16.58
N PHE A 492 -7.12 -18.10 15.57
CA PHE A 492 -5.85 -18.80 15.72
C PHE A 492 -4.90 -18.13 16.74
N PHE A 493 -4.83 -16.80 16.75
CA PHE A 493 -3.98 -16.06 17.70
C PHE A 493 -4.69 -15.71 19.02
N SER A 494 -5.95 -16.11 19.19
CA SER A 494 -6.69 -15.91 20.45
C SER A 494 -6.16 -16.81 21.57
N PRO A 495 -6.19 -16.36 22.85
CA PRO A 495 -6.83 -15.13 23.33
C PRO A 495 -5.98 -13.86 23.12
N HIS A 496 -4.71 -13.95 22.70
CA HIS A 496 -3.84 -12.77 22.59
C HIS A 496 -4.31 -11.79 21.50
N ALA A 497 -4.94 -12.29 20.44
CA ALA A 497 -5.51 -11.47 19.38
C ALA A 497 -7.03 -11.25 19.52
N GLU A 498 -7.64 -11.60 20.65
CA GLU A 498 -9.08 -11.39 20.87
C GLU A 498 -9.45 -9.91 20.65
N GLY A 499 -10.54 -9.66 19.92
CA GLY A 499 -10.99 -8.32 19.55
C GLY A 499 -10.19 -7.64 18.42
N LYS A 500 -9.15 -8.29 17.88
CA LYS A 500 -8.35 -7.73 16.79
C LYS A 500 -8.85 -8.18 15.42
N SER A 501 -8.59 -7.35 14.41
CA SER A 501 -8.90 -7.59 13.00
C SER A 501 -7.62 -7.62 12.17
N LEU A 502 -7.51 -8.55 11.23
CA LEU A 502 -6.37 -8.61 10.31
C LEU A 502 -6.50 -7.56 9.19
N MET A 503 -5.48 -6.69 9.06
CA MET A 503 -5.41 -5.68 7.99
C MET A 503 -4.68 -6.20 6.77
N PHE A 504 -3.50 -6.80 6.94
CA PHE A 504 -2.70 -7.34 5.84
C PHE A 504 -1.74 -8.43 6.34
N LEU A 505 -1.15 -9.23 5.45
CA LEU A 505 -0.12 -10.20 5.81
C LEU A 505 0.97 -10.31 4.73
N VAL A 506 2.18 -10.69 5.15
CA VAL A 506 3.32 -10.95 4.26
C VAL A 506 4.00 -12.27 4.65
N ALA A 507 4.15 -13.16 3.68
CA ALA A 507 4.96 -14.37 3.80
C ALA A 507 6.41 -14.08 3.39
N LEU A 508 7.36 -14.62 4.16
CA LEU A 508 8.81 -14.44 4.04
C LEU A 508 9.51 -15.79 3.96
N GLY A 509 10.59 -15.88 3.17
CA GLY A 509 11.45 -17.07 3.20
C GLY A 509 12.37 -17.18 2.00
N VAL A 510 13.07 -18.30 1.91
CA VAL A 510 13.98 -18.56 0.79
C VAL A 510 13.17 -18.80 -0.49
N THR A 511 13.44 -18.00 -1.54
CA THR A 511 12.79 -18.17 -2.84
C THR A 511 13.25 -19.48 -3.48
N HIS A 512 12.28 -20.30 -3.91
CA HIS A 512 12.59 -21.55 -4.60
C HIS A 512 13.17 -21.30 -6.00
N ALA A 513 14.20 -22.05 -6.41
CA ALA A 513 14.87 -21.91 -7.71
C ALA A 513 13.88 -21.89 -8.90
N ASN A 514 12.87 -22.76 -8.87
CA ASN A 514 11.71 -22.70 -9.78
C ASN A 514 10.61 -21.76 -9.25
N ASN A 515 10.83 -20.46 -9.32
CA ASN A 515 9.91 -19.42 -8.81
C ASN A 515 8.72 -19.17 -9.77
N ARG A 516 7.87 -20.18 -9.94
CA ARG A 516 6.67 -20.12 -10.80
C ARG A 516 5.40 -20.35 -9.98
N VAL A 517 4.31 -19.73 -10.42
CA VAL A 517 2.98 -19.87 -9.81
C VAL A 517 2.56 -21.35 -9.86
N ARG A 518 2.19 -21.91 -8.71
CA ARG A 518 1.49 -23.20 -8.66
C ARG A 518 0.00 -22.96 -8.90
N PRO A 519 -0.66 -23.72 -9.79
CA PRO A 519 -2.11 -23.67 -9.92
C PRO A 519 -2.77 -23.87 -8.55
N PHE A 520 -3.68 -22.97 -8.22
CA PHE A 520 -4.36 -22.96 -6.94
C PHE A 520 -5.87 -22.80 -7.15
N ARG A 521 -6.64 -23.58 -6.41
CA ARG A 521 -8.08 -23.41 -6.21
C ARG A 521 -8.37 -23.71 -4.74
N SER A 522 -8.99 -22.76 -4.05
CA SER A 522 -9.45 -22.96 -2.68
C SER A 522 -10.50 -24.08 -2.65
N ARG A 523 -10.44 -24.98 -1.67
CA ARG A 523 -11.46 -26.01 -1.40
C ARG A 523 -12.82 -25.36 -1.15
N VAL A 524 -12.86 -24.23 -0.44
CA VAL A 524 -14.09 -23.44 -0.23
C VAL A 524 -14.64 -22.96 -1.57
N GLY A 525 -13.81 -22.37 -2.43
CA GLY A 525 -14.21 -21.97 -3.78
C GLY A 525 -14.72 -23.15 -4.62
N VAL A 526 -14.07 -24.32 -4.54
CA VAL A 526 -14.54 -25.55 -5.21
C VAL A 526 -15.89 -26.01 -4.64
N LEU A 527 -16.08 -25.92 -3.32
CA LEU A 527 -17.31 -26.27 -2.64
C LEU A 527 -18.46 -25.34 -3.05
N LEU A 528 -18.25 -24.02 -3.00
CA LEU A 528 -19.24 -23.02 -3.42
C LEU A 528 -19.59 -23.17 -4.91
N ASP A 529 -18.59 -23.40 -5.76
CA ASP A 529 -18.81 -23.74 -7.17
C ASP A 529 -19.62 -25.03 -7.34
N SER A 530 -19.39 -26.04 -6.50
CA SER A 530 -20.13 -27.31 -6.55
C SER A 530 -21.58 -27.15 -6.09
N MET A 531 -21.80 -26.35 -5.05
CA MET A 531 -23.12 -25.99 -4.54
C MET A 531 -23.90 -25.15 -5.55
N ALA A 532 -23.25 -24.16 -6.19
CA ALA A 532 -23.85 -23.34 -7.25
C ALA A 532 -24.21 -24.17 -8.50
N ARG A 533 -23.51 -25.29 -8.73
CA ARG A 533 -23.82 -26.26 -9.79
C ARG A 533 -24.86 -27.32 -9.38
N GLY A 534 -25.52 -27.15 -8.23
CA GLY A 534 -26.62 -28.02 -7.80
C GLY A 534 -26.19 -29.35 -7.17
N ALA A 535 -24.91 -29.51 -6.80
CA ALA A 535 -24.52 -30.65 -5.97
C ALA A 535 -25.02 -30.42 -4.55
N SER A 536 -26.15 -31.06 -4.19
CA SER A 536 -26.61 -31.10 -2.81
C SER A 536 -25.55 -31.81 -1.96
N GLY A 537 -24.96 -31.07 -1.03
CA GLY A 537 -23.96 -31.56 -0.09
C GLY A 537 -24.54 -32.56 0.90
N ARG A 538 -24.75 -33.81 0.46
CA ARG A 538 -24.85 -34.97 1.33
C ARG A 538 -24.00 -36.09 0.74
N ARG A 539 -22.85 -36.33 1.37
CA ARG A 539 -22.27 -37.68 1.42
C ARG A 539 -22.40 -38.15 2.86
N ALA A 540 -23.06 -39.30 2.99
CA ALA A 540 -23.31 -40.02 4.23
C ALA A 540 -22.03 -40.52 4.89
#